data_AF-Q9ZSF1-F1
#
_entry.id   AF-Q9ZSF1-F1
#
_cell.length_a   1.000
_cell.length_b   1.000
_cell.length_c   1.000
_cell.angle_alpha   90.00
_cell.angle_beta   90.00
_cell.angle_gamma   90.00
#
_symmetry.space_group_name_H-M   'P 1'
#
loop_
_entity.id
_entity.type
_entity.pdbx_description
1 polymer ?
#
loop_
_entity_poly.entity_id
_entity_poly.type
_entity_poly.pdbx_seq_one_letter_code
_entity_poly.pdbx_strand_id
1 'polypeptide(L)'
;PLAKYRKIEDDKLKYRDHYWPDLTISEAESSEKQGFWEHEFKRHGTCCSALYNEEKYFNLAIDLRKRFDLLKTFRNLGITPGSTRTATEIVDAVRTVSRAVPNLYCH
;
A
#
# COMPACT_ATOMS: atom_id res chain seq x y z
N PRO A 1 1.25 -11.60 -24.49
CA PRO A 1 2.17 -10.45 -24.31
C PRO A 1 2.38 -10.19 -22.81
N LEU A 2 3.62 -10.26 -22.32
CA LEU A 2 3.94 -9.85 -20.95
C LEU A 2 3.53 -8.38 -20.80
N ALA A 3 2.69 -8.08 -19.81
CA ALA A 3 2.23 -6.71 -19.58
C ALA A 3 3.43 -5.77 -19.43
N LYS A 4 3.36 -4.61 -20.07
CA LYS A 4 4.40 -3.58 -19.96
C LYS A 4 4.03 -2.64 -18.82
N TYR A 5 5.00 -2.35 -17.97
CA TYR A 5 4.91 -1.33 -16.93
C TYR A 5 5.45 -0.02 -17.48
N ARG A 6 4.81 1.10 -17.15
CA ARG A 6 5.25 2.44 -17.55
C ARG A 6 5.92 3.12 -16.36
N LYS A 7 7.24 3.32 -16.47
CA LYS A 7 7.97 4.18 -15.52
C LYS A 7 7.37 5.58 -15.49
N ILE A 8 7.33 6.18 -14.31
CA ILE A 8 6.90 7.57 -14.10
C ILE A 8 8.04 8.38 -13.51
N GLU A 9 8.00 9.70 -13.67
CA GLU A 9 9.04 10.60 -13.16
C GLU A 9 8.40 11.76 -12.39
N ASP A 10 9.23 12.66 -11.88
CA ASP A 10 8.84 13.92 -11.24
C ASP A 10 7.78 13.77 -10.13
N ASP A 11 6.74 14.59 -10.16
CA ASP A 11 5.73 14.68 -9.12
C ASP A 11 4.91 13.39 -9.00
N LYS A 12 4.68 12.68 -10.12
CA LYS A 12 4.00 11.39 -10.05
C LYS A 12 4.86 10.37 -9.29
N LEU A 13 6.18 10.37 -9.53
CA LEU A 13 7.11 9.47 -8.83
C LEU A 13 7.14 9.77 -7.34
N LYS A 14 7.35 11.03 -6.97
CA LYS A 14 7.34 11.49 -5.57
C LYS A 14 6.03 11.14 -4.86
N TYR A 15 4.91 11.31 -5.56
CA TYR A 15 3.59 10.96 -5.02
C TYR A 15 3.46 9.46 -4.76
N ARG A 16 3.84 8.61 -5.72
CA ARG A 16 3.78 7.16 -5.55
C ARG A 16 4.74 6.67 -4.46
N ASP A 17 5.96 7.19 -4.43
CA ASP A 17 6.96 6.82 -3.43
C ASP A 17 6.52 7.21 -2.01
N HIS A 18 5.92 8.40 -1.84
CA HIS A 18 5.40 8.83 -0.54
C HIS A 18 4.34 7.87 0.06
N TYR A 19 3.45 7.32 -0.77
CA TYR A 19 2.35 6.48 -0.31
C TYR A 19 2.62 4.98 -0.40
N TRP A 20 3.53 4.55 -1.28
CA TRP A 20 3.83 3.15 -1.54
C TRP A 20 5.32 2.92 -1.83
N PRO A 21 6.21 3.23 -0.88
CA PRO A 21 7.66 3.11 -1.08
C PRO A 21 8.12 1.65 -1.16
N ASP A 22 9.24 1.43 -1.84
CA ASP A 22 10.02 0.20 -1.71
C ASP A 22 10.94 0.32 -0.49
N LEU A 23 10.68 -0.51 0.53
CA LEU A 23 11.43 -0.50 1.79
C LEU A 23 12.64 -1.44 1.78
N THR A 24 12.94 -2.10 0.66
CA THR A 24 14.02 -3.10 0.54
C THR A 24 15.31 -2.53 -0.06
N ILE A 25 15.24 -1.36 -0.69
CA ILE A 25 16.34 -0.67 -1.35
C ILE A 25 16.30 0.84 -1.02
N SER A 26 17.32 1.59 -1.43
CA SER A 26 17.34 3.04 -1.23
C SER A 26 16.28 3.75 -2.09
N GLU A 27 15.81 4.92 -1.63
CA GLU A 27 14.87 5.76 -2.39
C GLU A 27 15.40 6.12 -3.78
N ALA A 28 16.71 6.41 -3.89
CA ALA A 28 17.36 6.69 -5.17
C ALA A 28 17.28 5.48 -6.12
N GLU A 29 17.57 4.29 -5.62
CA GLU A 29 17.50 3.06 -6.40
C GLU A 29 16.05 2.69 -6.77
N SER A 30 15.10 2.85 -5.84
CA SER A 30 13.68 2.67 -6.07
C SER A 30 13.16 3.60 -7.16
N SER A 31 13.54 4.88 -7.09
CA SER A 31 13.17 5.92 -8.06
C SER A 31 13.66 5.61 -9.47
N GLU A 32 14.90 5.16 -9.59
CA GLU A 32 15.52 4.80 -10.87
C GLU A 32 14.93 3.51 -11.46
N LYS A 33 14.85 2.45 -10.64
CA LYS A 33 14.48 1.11 -11.12
C LYS A 33 12.98 0.90 -11.22
N GLN A 34 12.23 1.36 -10.22
CA GLN A 34 10.78 1.15 -10.08
C GLN A 34 10.37 -0.33 -10.10
N GLY A 35 11.31 -1.22 -9.74
CA GLY A 35 11.16 -2.66 -9.89
C GLY A 35 10.03 -3.23 -9.03
N PHE A 36 9.83 -2.67 -7.84
CA PHE A 36 8.73 -3.04 -6.95
C PHE A 36 7.36 -2.76 -7.59
N TRP A 37 7.11 -1.54 -8.07
CA TRP A 37 5.84 -1.21 -8.73
C TRP A 37 5.64 -1.97 -10.04
N GLU A 38 6.72 -2.23 -10.79
CA GLU A 38 6.67 -3.08 -11.97
C GLU A 38 6.23 -4.51 -11.62
N HIS A 39 6.79 -5.09 -10.54
CA HIS A 39 6.42 -6.42 -10.06
C HIS A 39 4.94 -6.46 -9.65
N GLU A 40 4.51 -5.54 -8.78
CA GLU A 40 3.15 -5.49 -8.28
C GLU A 40 2.12 -5.31 -9.40
N PHE A 41 2.40 -4.42 -10.36
CA PHE A 41 1.48 -4.24 -11.49
C PHE A 41 1.43 -5.49 -12.38
N LYS A 42 2.58 -6.04 -12.78
CA LYS A 42 2.61 -7.22 -13.66
C LYS A 42 1.96 -8.44 -13.02
N ARG A 43 2.22 -8.67 -11.72
CA ARG A 43 1.75 -9.85 -10.98
C ARG A 43 0.30 -9.72 -10.52
N HIS A 44 -0.12 -8.54 -10.09
CA HIS A 44 -1.44 -8.34 -9.47
C HIS A 44 -2.33 -7.38 -10.26
N GLY A 45 -1.81 -6.23 -10.70
CA GLY A 45 -2.59 -5.23 -11.42
C GLY A 45 -3.14 -5.71 -12.77
N THR A 46 -2.42 -6.59 -13.47
CA THR A 46 -2.88 -7.14 -14.76
C THR A 46 -4.15 -7.99 -14.64
N CYS A 47 -4.38 -8.64 -13.49
CA CYS A 47 -5.57 -9.44 -13.22
C CYS A 47 -6.87 -8.62 -13.22
N CYS A 48 -6.79 -7.30 -12.98
CA CYS A 48 -7.93 -6.39 -13.02
C CYS A 48 -7.91 -5.41 -14.20
N SER A 49 -7.10 -5.69 -15.24
CA SER A 49 -6.90 -4.80 -16.39
C SER A 49 -8.17 -4.50 -17.20
N ALA A 50 -9.19 -5.36 -17.12
CA ALA A 50 -10.50 -5.13 -17.73
C ALA A 50 -11.27 -3.97 -17.08
N LEU A 51 -10.97 -3.62 -15.83
CA LEU A 51 -11.64 -2.57 -15.06
C LEU A 51 -10.72 -1.36 -14.79
N TYR A 52 -9.45 -1.64 -14.49
CA TYR A 52 -8.47 -0.64 -14.08
C TYR A 52 -7.23 -0.76 -14.97
N ASN A 53 -6.96 0.28 -15.77
CA ASN A 53 -5.65 0.41 -16.40
C ASN A 53 -4.57 0.69 -15.34
N GLU A 54 -3.30 0.69 -15.75
CA GLU A 54 -2.16 0.87 -14.84
C GLU A 54 -2.28 2.09 -13.93
N GLU A 55 -2.61 3.26 -14.47
CA GLU A 55 -2.78 4.49 -13.70
C GLU A 55 -3.92 4.37 -12.68
N LYS A 56 -5.08 3.81 -13.09
CA LYS A 56 -6.20 3.59 -12.18
C LYS A 56 -5.91 2.57 -11.09
N TYR A 57 -5.11 1.54 -11.38
CA TYR A 57 -4.68 0.54 -10.40
C TYR A 57 -3.88 1.19 -9.27
N PHE A 58 -2.85 1.97 -9.60
CA PHE A 58 -2.04 2.65 -8.59
C PHE A 58 -2.82 3.73 -7.85
N ASN A 59 -3.64 4.52 -8.54
CA ASN A 59 -4.47 5.54 -7.89
C ASN A 59 -5.47 4.92 -6.90
N LEU A 60 -6.12 3.81 -7.27
CA LEU A 60 -7.03 3.11 -6.38
C LEU A 60 -6.32 2.61 -5.10
N ALA A 61 -5.12 2.04 -5.24
CA ALA A 61 -4.33 1.59 -4.10
C ALA A 61 -3.99 2.75 -3.14
N ILE A 62 -3.55 3.89 -3.69
CA ILE A 62 -3.22 5.09 -2.89
C ILE A 62 -4.49 5.68 -2.23
N ASP A 63 -5.62 5.71 -2.93
CA ASP A 63 -6.89 6.17 -2.36
C ASP A 63 -7.36 5.28 -1.20
N LEU A 64 -7.19 3.97 -1.31
CA LEU A 64 -7.46 3.03 -0.22
C LEU A 64 -6.52 3.26 0.96
N ARG A 65 -5.22 3.47 0.71
CA ARG A 65 -4.23 3.79 1.74
C ARG A 65 -4.56 5.07 2.49
N LYS A 66 -5.08 6.10 1.81
CA LYS A 66 -5.47 7.39 2.41
C LYS A 66 -6.79 7.28 3.18
N ARG A 67 -7.70 6.40 2.76
CA ARG A 67 -8.98 6.18 3.44
C ARG A 67 -8.81 5.62 4.86
N PHE A 68 -7.78 4.80 5.07
CA PHE A 68 -7.55 4.12 6.35
C PHE A 68 -6.23 4.56 6.98
N ASP A 69 -6.28 5.62 7.80
CA ASP A 69 -5.15 5.99 8.66
C ASP A 69 -5.10 5.06 9.89
N LEU A 70 -4.55 3.86 9.67
CA LEU A 70 -4.48 2.83 10.70
C LEU A 70 -3.62 3.26 11.88
N LEU A 71 -2.52 3.99 11.65
CA LEU A 71 -1.64 4.44 12.73
C LEU A 71 -2.36 5.44 13.64
N LYS A 72 -3.10 6.39 13.09
CA LYS A 72 -3.93 7.31 13.89
C LYS A 72 -5.04 6.56 14.62
N THR A 73 -5.70 5.61 13.94
CA THR A 73 -6.75 4.77 14.54
C THR A 73 -6.21 4.01 15.75
N PHE A 74 -5.05 3.36 15.61
CA PHE A 74 -4.38 2.66 16.69
C PHE A 74 -4.01 3.59 17.83
N ARG A 75 -3.39 4.74 17.55
CA ARG A 75 -3.02 5.73 18.59
C ARG A 75 -4.23 6.23 19.38
N ASN A 76 -5.35 6.50 18.71
CA ASN A 76 -6.59 6.93 19.37
C ASN A 76 -7.16 5.86 20.32
N LEU A 77 -6.86 4.59 20.06
CA LEU A 77 -7.24 3.45 20.90
C LEU A 77 -6.11 3.03 21.85
N GLY A 78 -5.09 3.88 22.00
CA GLY A 78 -3.95 3.62 22.88
C GLY A 78 -3.02 2.52 22.39
N ILE A 79 -3.16 2.01 21.16
CA ILE A 79 -2.27 1.04 20.53
C ILE A 79 -1.14 1.82 19.86
N THR A 80 0.08 1.71 20.38
CA THR A 80 1.25 2.39 19.84
C THR A 80 2.32 1.38 19.45
N PRO A 81 3.13 1.67 18.41
CA PRO A 81 4.33 0.89 18.14
C PRO A 81 5.19 0.72 19.41
N GLY A 82 5.68 -0.49 19.66
CA GLY A 82 6.43 -0.84 20.87
C GLY A 82 5.58 -1.36 22.04
N SER A 83 4.24 -1.28 21.96
CA SER A 83 3.35 -1.91 22.95
C SER A 83 2.98 -3.33 22.56
N THR A 84 2.77 -4.21 23.54
CA THR A 84 2.21 -5.54 23.31
C THR A 84 0.69 -5.47 23.34
N ARG A 85 0.02 -6.11 22.38
CA ARG A 85 -1.44 -6.23 22.28
C ARG A 85 -1.83 -7.61 21.79
N THR A 86 -3.04 -8.02 22.10
CA THR A 86 -3.63 -9.22 21.55
C THR A 86 -3.98 -9.02 20.06
N ALA A 87 -3.99 -10.10 19.30
CA ALA A 87 -4.44 -10.07 17.90
C ALA A 87 -5.88 -9.51 17.78
N THR A 88 -6.75 -9.87 18.73
CA THR A 88 -8.14 -9.41 18.79
C THR A 88 -8.23 -7.89 18.93
N GLU A 89 -7.44 -7.27 19.83
CA GLU A 89 -7.42 -5.81 19.97
C GLU A 89 -7.01 -5.10 18.68
N ILE A 90 -6.03 -5.63 17.95
CA ILE A 90 -5.59 -5.06 16.67
C ILE A 90 -6.68 -5.22 15.60
N VAL A 91 -7.27 -6.41 15.50
CA VAL A 91 -8.34 -6.72 14.54
C VAL A 91 -9.56 -5.83 14.78
N ASP A 92 -10.00 -5.70 16.04
CA ASP A 92 -11.14 -4.87 16.41
C ASP A 92 -10.87 -3.39 16.16
N ALA A 93 -9.67 -2.91 16.46
CA ALA A 93 -9.27 -1.53 16.17
C ALA A 93 -9.40 -1.20 14.68
N VAL A 94 -8.89 -2.05 13.78
CA VAL A 94 -9.02 -1.85 12.33
C VAL A 94 -10.49 -1.94 11.88
N ARG A 95 -11.26 -2.87 12.46
CA ARG A 95 -12.69 -3.06 12.14
C ARG A 95 -13.52 -1.81 12.37
N THR A 96 -13.16 -0.98 13.35
CA THR A 96 -13.86 0.29 13.64
C THR A 96 -13.87 1.25 12.44
N VAL A 97 -12.82 1.23 11.62
CA VAL A 97 -12.69 2.12 10.45
C VAL A 97 -12.96 1.42 9.13
N SER A 98 -12.62 0.13 9.00
CA SER A 98 -12.83 -0.62 7.76
C SER A 98 -14.26 -1.14 7.59
N ARG A 99 -15.02 -1.27 8.69
CA ARG A 99 -16.32 -1.96 8.76
C ARG A 99 -16.27 -3.44 8.31
N ALA A 100 -15.08 -4.01 8.23
CA ALA A 100 -14.82 -5.38 7.81
C ALA A 100 -13.74 -6.02 8.69
N VAL A 101 -13.71 -7.36 8.75
CA VAL A 101 -12.64 -8.07 9.47
C VAL A 101 -11.37 -8.03 8.65
N PRO A 102 -10.27 -7.42 9.13
CA PRO A 102 -8.99 -7.47 8.44
C PRO A 102 -8.38 -8.88 8.54
N ASN A 103 -7.48 -9.19 7.61
CA ASN A 103 -6.54 -10.30 7.80
C ASN A 103 -5.26 -9.77 8.46
N LEU A 104 -4.95 -10.22 9.67
CA LEU A 104 -3.74 -9.82 10.40
C LEU A 104 -2.61 -10.79 10.06
N TYR A 105 -1.51 -10.24 9.54
CA TYR A 105 -0.30 -10.98 9.21
C TYR A 105 0.82 -10.64 10.21
N CYS A 106 1.52 -11.66 10.72
CA CYS A 106 2.66 -11.54 11.64
C CYS A 106 3.90 -12.23 11.04
N HIS A 107 5.10 -11.74 11.37
CA HIS A 107 6.39 -12.28 10.95
C HIS A 107 7.15 -12.91 12.11
#